data_AF-A0A6A7Z1E0-F1
#
_entry.id   AF-A0A6A7Z1E0-F1
#
_cell.length_a   1.000
_cell.length_b   1.000
_cell.length_c   1.000
_cell.angle_alpha   90.00
_cell.angle_beta   90.00
_cell.angle_gamma   90.00
#
_symmetry.space_group_name_H-M   'P 1'
#
loop_
_entity.id
_entity.type
_entity.pdbx_description
1 polymer ?
#
loop_
_entity_poly.entity_id
_entity_poly.type
_entity_poly.pdbx_seq_one_letter_code
_entity_poly.pdbx_strand_id
1 'polypeptide(L)'
;MKKIVPDPPDLPSQEAVQCDALSLDRAATERALNYYLHDHKPPRHVDQATYAIPDNVNVEAALAQASDLLRCAGASACEAGNGLSGHARSLVLSSMHLVELAKAYVDKSLDGLTTH
;
A
#
# COMPACT_ATOMS: atom_id res chain seq x y z
N MET A 1 33.45 41.27 51.37
CA MET A 1 33.38 40.34 50.21
C MET A 1 32.30 40.87 49.28
N LYS A 2 32.65 41.25 48.04
CA LYS A 2 31.70 41.84 47.07
C LYS A 2 31.06 40.67 46.32
N LYS A 3 29.77 40.41 46.51
CA LYS A 3 29.07 39.36 45.76
C LYS A 3 28.90 39.88 44.33
N ILE A 4 29.61 39.30 43.36
CA ILE A 4 29.35 39.55 41.93
C ILE A 4 27.96 38.97 41.66
N VAL A 5 27.01 39.84 41.33
CA VAL A 5 25.70 39.44 40.81
C VAL A 5 25.87 39.34 39.28
N PRO A 6 25.53 38.20 38.64
CA PRO A 6 25.57 38.10 37.20
C PRO A 6 24.39 38.87 36.59
N ASP A 7 24.62 39.58 35.49
CA ASP A 7 23.55 40.20 34.72
C ASP A 7 22.57 39.12 34.19
N PRO A 8 21.26 39.44 34.13
CA PRO A 8 20.26 38.52 33.60
C PRO A 8 20.42 38.33 32.08
N PRO A 9 20.07 37.14 31.53
CA PRO A 9 20.17 36.90 30.10
C PRO A 9 19.16 37.77 29.33
N ASP A 10 19.59 38.32 28.19
CA ASP A 10 18.71 39.02 27.26
C ASP A 10 17.64 38.06 26.74
N LEU A 11 16.39 38.25 27.20
CA LEU A 11 15.24 37.58 26.62
C LEU A 11 15.00 38.18 25.23
N PRO A 12 14.87 37.36 24.17
CA PRO A 12 14.54 37.89 22.87
C PRO A 12 13.18 38.61 22.97
N SER A 13 13.17 39.88 22.54
CA SER A 13 11.97 40.71 22.51
C SER A 13 10.82 39.94 21.87
N GLN A 14 9.65 39.98 22.50
CA GLN A 14 8.44 39.26 22.06
C GLN A 14 8.07 39.53 20.59
N GLU A 15 8.49 40.69 20.06
CA GLU A 15 8.39 41.10 18.66
C GLU A 15 9.26 40.25 17.72
N ALA A 16 10.49 39.91 18.11
CA ALA A 16 11.39 39.06 17.30
C ALA A 16 10.85 37.62 17.19
N VAL A 17 10.25 37.11 18.28
CA VAL A 17 9.60 35.78 18.30
C VAL A 17 8.35 35.76 17.41
N GLN A 18 7.59 36.85 17.36
CA GLN A 18 6.45 36.98 16.46
C GLN A 18 6.88 37.08 14.99
N CYS A 19 7.93 37.85 14.68
CA CYS A 19 8.48 37.93 13.32
C CYS A 19 8.97 36.56 12.82
N ASP A 20 9.67 35.79 13.65
CA ASP A 20 10.14 34.44 13.29
C ASP A 20 8.97 33.48 13.08
N ALA A 21 7.96 33.49 13.96
CA ALA A 21 6.77 32.65 13.81
C ALA A 21 5.98 32.97 12.52
N LEU A 22 5.82 34.26 12.18
CA LEU A 22 5.18 34.68 10.93
C LEU A 22 6.02 34.29 9.69
N SER A 23 7.34 34.31 9.79
CA SER A 23 8.23 33.89 8.70
C SER A 23 8.16 32.37 8.45
N LEU A 24 8.06 31.58 9.53
CA LEU A 24 7.87 30.13 9.48
C LEU A 24 6.51 29.76 8.88
N ASP A 25 5.45 30.47 9.26
CA ASP A 25 4.10 30.30 8.69
C ASP A 25 4.09 30.62 7.19
N ARG A 26 4.79 31.68 6.77
CA ARG A 26 4.96 32.00 5.36
C ARG A 26 5.70 30.90 4.58
N ALA A 27 6.80 30.39 5.12
CA ALA A 27 7.57 29.32 4.49
C ALA A 27 6.77 28.00 4.41
N ALA A 28 5.96 27.70 5.43
CA ALA A 28 5.04 26.56 5.42
C ALA A 28 3.95 26.74 4.36
N THR A 29 3.40 27.95 4.24
CA THR A 29 2.37 28.31 3.26
C THR A 29 2.91 28.21 1.83
N GLU A 30 4.10 28.74 1.55
CA GLU A 30 4.73 28.62 0.23
C GLU A 30 5.04 27.16 -0.13
N ARG A 31 5.47 26.34 0.85
CA ARG A 31 5.68 24.90 0.63
C ARG A 31 4.36 24.18 0.30
N ALA A 32 3.29 24.49 1.02
CA ALA A 32 1.96 23.93 0.74
C ALA A 32 1.46 24.38 -0.64
N LEU A 33 1.56 25.67 -0.96
CA LEU A 33 1.14 26.22 -2.24
C LEU A 33 1.92 25.57 -3.40
N ASN A 34 3.24 25.40 -3.24
CA ASN A 34 4.05 24.70 -4.23
C ASN A 34 3.63 23.24 -4.40
N TYR A 35 3.32 22.53 -3.30
CA TYR A 35 2.87 21.14 -3.33
C TYR A 35 1.50 20.97 -4.01
N TYR A 36 0.56 21.88 -3.77
CA TYR A 36 -0.82 21.75 -4.24
C TYR A 36 -1.11 22.42 -5.58
N LEU A 37 -0.38 23.48 -5.96
CA LEU A 37 -0.63 24.22 -7.20
C LEU A 37 0.27 23.84 -8.36
N HIS A 38 1.47 23.30 -8.12
CA HIS A 38 2.28 22.75 -9.20
C HIS A 38 1.79 21.33 -9.50
N ASP A 39 1.85 20.90 -10.77
CA ASP A 39 1.49 19.55 -11.24
C ASP A 39 2.44 18.45 -10.71
N HIS A 40 2.87 18.54 -9.45
CA HIS A 40 3.52 17.47 -8.70
C HIS A 40 2.47 16.44 -8.30
N LYS A 41 1.92 15.76 -9.30
CA LYS A 41 1.33 14.45 -9.05
C LYS A 41 2.50 13.52 -8.72
N PRO A 42 2.69 13.10 -7.44
CA PRO A 42 3.66 12.04 -7.19
C PRO A 42 3.30 10.88 -8.11
N PRO A 43 4.29 10.20 -8.74
CA PRO A 43 3.99 9.00 -9.50
C PRO A 43 3.20 8.11 -8.56
N ARG A 44 1.92 7.86 -8.91
CA ARG A 44 1.14 6.86 -8.20
C ARG A 44 2.01 5.61 -8.27
N HIS A 45 2.23 4.97 -7.13
CA HIS A 45 2.78 3.63 -7.12
C HIS A 45 1.75 2.75 -7.85
N VAL A 46 1.82 2.75 -9.18
CA VAL A 46 1.30 1.65 -9.96
C VAL A 46 2.07 0.48 -9.40
N ASP A 47 1.38 -0.39 -8.67
CA ASP A 47 1.93 -1.68 -8.27
C ASP A 47 2.54 -2.26 -9.54
N GLN A 48 3.86 -2.16 -9.63
CA GLN A 48 4.60 -2.73 -10.73
C GLN A 48 4.34 -4.21 -10.58
N ALA A 49 3.50 -4.75 -11.47
CA ALA A 49 3.07 -6.13 -11.39
C ALA A 49 4.32 -6.98 -11.17
N THR A 50 4.40 -7.65 -10.02
CA THR A 50 5.57 -8.40 -9.60
C THR A 50 5.95 -9.46 -10.66
N TYR A 51 4.98 -9.80 -11.51
CA TYR A 51 5.13 -10.66 -12.68
C TYR A 51 4.49 -9.99 -13.90
N ALA A 52 5.26 -9.84 -14.98
CA ALA A 52 4.74 -9.44 -16.28
C ALA A 52 4.32 -10.70 -17.05
N ILE A 53 3.04 -10.80 -17.41
CA ILE A 53 2.54 -11.85 -18.32
C ILE A 53 2.76 -11.35 -19.75
N PRO A 54 3.46 -12.09 -20.63
CA PRO A 54 3.67 -11.69 -22.01
C PRO A 54 2.35 -11.54 -22.78
N ASP A 55 2.22 -10.48 -23.59
CA ASP A 55 1.01 -10.22 -24.40
C ASP A 55 0.74 -11.29 -25.47
N ASN A 56 1.74 -12.10 -25.81
CA ASN A 56 1.66 -13.15 -26.82
C ASN A 56 1.34 -14.54 -26.23
N VAL A 57 0.99 -14.62 -24.95
CA VAL A 57 0.62 -15.92 -24.35
C VAL A 57 -0.65 -16.44 -24.98
N ASN A 58 -0.63 -17.70 -25.40
CA ASN A 58 -1.83 -18.34 -25.91
C ASN A 58 -2.85 -18.52 -24.76
N VAL A 59 -4.14 -18.33 -25.06
CA VAL A 59 -5.20 -18.29 -24.04
C VAL A 59 -5.30 -19.64 -23.30
N GLU A 60 -5.16 -20.76 -24.00
CA GLU A 60 -5.21 -22.10 -23.42
C GLU A 60 -4.10 -22.32 -22.38
N ALA A 61 -2.87 -21.96 -22.69
CA ALA A 61 -1.72 -22.05 -21.78
C ALA A 61 -1.82 -21.05 -20.64
N ALA A 62 -2.35 -19.84 -20.88
CA ALA A 62 -2.63 -18.90 -19.82
C ALA A 62 -3.66 -19.44 -18.83
N LEU A 63 -4.74 -20.07 -19.32
CA LEU A 63 -5.77 -20.71 -18.50
C LEU A 63 -5.23 -21.95 -17.77
N ALA A 64 -4.43 -22.78 -18.44
CA ALA A 64 -3.76 -23.91 -17.81
C ALA A 64 -2.86 -23.46 -16.65
N GLN A 65 -2.05 -22.42 -16.89
CA GLN A 65 -1.20 -21.84 -15.87
C GLN A 65 -2.00 -21.22 -14.72
N ALA A 66 -3.12 -20.55 -15.02
CA ALA A 66 -4.02 -20.02 -14.00
C ALA A 66 -4.62 -21.14 -13.13
N SER A 67 -5.01 -22.27 -13.73
CA SER A 67 -5.51 -23.45 -13.02
C SER A 67 -4.46 -24.04 -12.08
N ASP A 68 -3.22 -24.17 -12.55
CA ASP A 68 -2.10 -24.65 -11.74
C ASP A 68 -1.79 -23.70 -10.58
N LEU A 69 -1.78 -22.38 -10.84
CA LEU A 69 -1.60 -21.36 -9.80
C LEU A 69 -2.70 -21.43 -8.73
N LEU A 70 -3.97 -21.55 -9.13
CA LEU A 70 -5.09 -21.67 -8.20
C LEU A 70 -5.02 -22.99 -7.40
N ARG A 71 -4.55 -24.09 -8.01
CA ARG A 71 -4.31 -25.36 -7.30
C ARG A 71 -3.19 -25.21 -6.26
N CYS A 72 -2.07 -24.62 -6.66
CA CYS A 72 -0.95 -24.33 -5.76
C CYS A 72 -1.36 -23.40 -4.61
N ALA A 73 -2.11 -22.33 -4.88
CA ALA A 73 -2.61 -21.42 -3.85
C ALA A 73 -3.49 -22.14 -2.82
N GLY A 74 -4.39 -23.02 -3.27
CA GLY A 74 -5.23 -23.83 -2.39
C GLY A 74 -4.41 -24.79 -1.52
N ALA A 75 -3.43 -25.49 -2.11
CA ALA A 75 -2.54 -26.38 -1.37
C ALA A 75 -1.72 -25.62 -0.31
N SER A 76 -1.14 -24.47 -0.68
CA SER A 76 -0.39 -23.59 0.22
C SER A 76 -1.25 -23.06 1.37
N ALA A 77 -2.52 -22.69 1.09
CA ALA A 77 -3.45 -22.27 2.13
C ALA A 77 -3.78 -23.43 3.08
N CYS A 78 -4.09 -24.62 2.57
CA CYS A 78 -4.31 -25.80 3.41
C CYS A 78 -3.11 -26.10 4.31
N GLU A 79 -1.91 -26.11 3.74
CA GLU A 79 -0.67 -26.39 4.47
C GLU A 79 -0.39 -25.32 5.53
N ALA A 80 -0.52 -24.04 5.18
CA ALA A 80 -0.38 -22.93 6.13
C ALA A 80 -1.39 -23.04 7.29
N GLY A 81 -2.58 -23.56 7.03
CA GLY A 81 -3.61 -23.77 8.06
C GLY A 81 -3.27 -24.88 9.05
N ASN A 82 -2.47 -25.89 8.67
CA ASN A 82 -2.24 -27.09 9.47
C ASN A 82 -1.55 -26.82 10.83
N GLY A 83 -0.76 -25.74 10.94
CA GLY A 83 -0.13 -25.32 12.21
C GLY A 83 -0.86 -24.21 12.96
N LEU A 84 -1.98 -23.70 12.43
CA LEU A 84 -2.68 -22.54 12.98
C LEU A 84 -3.95 -22.95 13.74
N SER A 85 -4.35 -22.10 14.69
CA SER A 85 -5.59 -22.21 15.46
C SER A 85 -6.28 -20.85 15.60
N GLY A 86 -7.53 -20.86 16.06
CA GLY A 86 -8.32 -19.64 16.32
C GLY A 86 -8.49 -18.75 15.08
N HIS A 87 -8.33 -17.43 15.27
CA HIS A 87 -8.55 -16.44 14.22
C HIS A 87 -7.61 -16.60 13.03
N ALA A 88 -6.34 -16.92 13.26
CA ALA A 88 -5.35 -17.10 12.18
C ALA A 88 -5.73 -18.25 11.24
N ARG A 89 -6.20 -19.38 11.79
CA ARG A 89 -6.72 -20.50 10.99
C ARG A 89 -7.95 -20.09 10.19
N SER A 90 -8.86 -19.32 10.81
CA SER A 90 -10.07 -18.82 10.13
C SER A 90 -9.74 -17.96 8.90
N LEU A 91 -8.73 -17.09 9.01
CA LEU A 91 -8.26 -16.28 7.89
C LEU A 91 -7.72 -17.13 6.74
N VAL A 92 -6.91 -18.15 7.05
CA VAL A 92 -6.36 -19.05 6.02
C VAL A 92 -7.46 -19.87 5.34
N LEU A 93 -8.45 -20.36 6.11
CA LEU A 93 -9.62 -21.04 5.55
C LEU A 93 -10.45 -20.10 4.66
N SER A 94 -10.57 -18.83 5.03
CA SER A 94 -11.22 -17.81 4.20
C SER A 94 -10.45 -17.61 2.88
N SER A 95 -9.11 -17.58 2.90
CA SER A 95 -8.30 -17.52 1.69
C SER A 95 -8.53 -18.75 0.79
N MET A 96 -8.60 -19.96 1.36
CA MET A 96 -8.90 -21.17 0.60
C MET A 96 -10.29 -21.07 -0.06
N HIS A 97 -11.29 -20.58 0.67
CA HIS A 97 -12.63 -20.35 0.12
C HIS A 97 -12.63 -19.36 -1.06
N LEU A 98 -11.86 -18.27 -0.96
CA LEU A 98 -11.72 -17.31 -2.07
C LEU A 98 -11.06 -17.94 -3.30
N VAL A 99 -10.06 -18.81 -3.11
CA VAL A 99 -9.41 -19.54 -4.22
C VAL A 99 -10.40 -20.47 -4.92
N GLU A 100 -11.20 -21.23 -4.17
CA GLU A 100 -12.23 -22.11 -4.75
C GLU A 100 -13.32 -21.32 -5.47
N LEU A 101 -13.73 -20.17 -4.92
CA LEU A 101 -14.68 -19.30 -5.57
C LEU A 101 -14.12 -18.72 -6.88
N ALA A 102 -12.85 -18.30 -6.89
CA ALA A 102 -12.18 -17.80 -8.08
C ALA A 102 -12.14 -18.87 -9.19
N LYS A 103 -11.80 -20.12 -8.86
CA LYS A 103 -11.87 -21.25 -9.81
C LYS A 103 -13.27 -21.39 -10.40
N ALA A 104 -14.31 -21.42 -9.56
CA ALA A 104 -15.69 -21.56 -10.03
C ALA A 104 -16.13 -20.45 -11.00
N TYR A 105 -15.68 -19.20 -10.77
CA TYR A 105 -15.95 -18.10 -11.71
C TYR A 105 -15.19 -18.27 -13.04
N VAL A 106 -13.94 -18.74 -13.01
CA VAL A 106 -13.16 -19.04 -14.21
C VAL A 106 -13.82 -20.15 -15.02
N ASP A 107 -14.19 -21.27 -14.37
CA ASP A 107 -14.85 -22.40 -15.03
C ASP A 107 -16.17 -21.97 -15.68
N LYS A 108 -17.01 -21.23 -14.94
CA LYS A 108 -18.27 -20.69 -15.47
C LYS A 108 -18.06 -19.73 -16.63
N SER A 109 -16.98 -18.95 -16.63
CA SER A 109 -16.65 -18.05 -17.75
C SER A 109 -16.27 -18.83 -19.01
N LEU A 110 -15.66 -20.00 -18.85
CA LEU A 110 -15.29 -20.88 -19.96
C LEU A 110 -16.52 -21.61 -20.52
N ASP A 111 -17.45 -22.05 -19.68
CA ASP A 111 -18.71 -22.67 -20.11
C ASP A 111 -19.49 -21.75 -21.07
N GLY A 112 -19.50 -20.44 -20.78
CA GLY A 112 -20.13 -19.42 -21.63
C GLY A 112 -19.47 -19.23 -23.00
N LEU A 113 -18.21 -19.65 -23.17
CA LEU A 113 -17.50 -19.59 -24.45
C LEU A 113 -17.75 -20.85 -25.30
N THR A 114 -17.97 -21.99 -24.67
CA THR A 114 -18.21 -23.28 -25.36
C THR A 114 -19.63 -23.47 -25.91
N THR A 115 -20.55 -22.56 -25.56
CA THR A 115 -21.99 -22.68 -25.87
C THR A 115 -22.43 -21.95 -27.16
N HIS A 116 -21.50 -21.58 -28.03
CA HIS A 116 -21.73 -20.95 -29.34
C HIS A 116 -21.07 -21.74 -30.48
#